data_AF-A0A1X0RJV8-F1
#
_entry.id   AF-A0A1X0RJV8-F1
#
_cell.length_a   1.000
_cell.length_b   1.000
_cell.length_c   1.000
_cell.angle_alpha   90.00
_cell.angle_beta   90.00
_cell.angle_gamma   90.00
#
_symmetry.space_group_name_H-M   'P 1'
#
loop_
_entity.id
_entity.type
_entity.pdbx_description
1 polymer ?
#
loop_
_entity_poly.entity_id
_entity_poly.type
_entity_poly.pdbx_seq_one_letter_code
_entity_poly.pdbx_strand_id
1 'polypeptide(L)'
;MCAYSRRHSPDASTLQMISIRDQLQQVSIAFLDSELNLQRSLLELQDLLAQTPNEPRLKGAFPVETYKQILSSCQNITDKFASLRTVILKDAWFEEVQHDFIMPVSQERKEMVGNILLYFYILASAMRLKTPLPPYLPPARKA
;
A
#
# COMPACT_ATOMS: atom_id res chain seq x y z
N MET A 1 15.56 39.63 -39.13
CA MET A 1 14.18 39.09 -39.12
C MET A 1 14.06 38.16 -37.91
N CYS A 2 13.34 38.58 -36.86
CA CYS A 2 13.04 37.74 -35.71
C CYS A 2 11.99 36.70 -36.11
N ALA A 3 12.40 35.43 -36.20
CA ALA A 3 11.46 34.32 -36.31
C ALA A 3 10.77 34.17 -34.95
N TYR A 4 9.52 34.63 -34.86
CA TYR A 4 8.66 34.39 -33.72
C TYR A 4 8.52 32.88 -33.54
N SER A 5 9.14 32.38 -32.47
CA SER A 5 9.00 31.01 -31.99
C SER A 5 7.52 30.75 -31.74
N ARG A 6 6.91 29.87 -32.56
CA ARG A 6 5.54 29.38 -32.35
C ARG A 6 5.53 28.66 -31.01
N ARG A 7 5.09 29.34 -29.95
CA ARG A 7 4.69 28.67 -28.71
C ARG A 7 3.49 27.80 -29.08
N HIS A 8 3.73 26.50 -29.22
CA HIS A 8 2.66 25.53 -29.35
C HIS A 8 1.91 25.55 -28.02
N SER A 9 0.69 26.09 -28.00
CA SER A 9 -0.18 26.02 -26.83
C SER A 9 -0.44 24.54 -26.53
N PRO A 10 -0.30 24.09 -25.28
CA PRO A 10 -0.55 22.70 -24.93
C PRO A 10 -2.00 22.32 -25.27
N ASP A 11 -2.17 21.18 -25.93
CA ASP A 11 -3.47 20.61 -26.28
C ASP A 11 -4.28 20.27 -25.01
N ALA A 12 -5.61 20.25 -25.11
CA ALA A 12 -6.53 19.94 -24.00
C ALA A 12 -6.23 18.58 -23.35
N SER A 13 -5.83 17.58 -24.15
CA SER A 13 -5.39 16.27 -23.66
C SER A 13 -4.08 16.36 -22.86
N THR A 14 -3.14 17.22 -23.27
CA THR A 14 -1.88 17.44 -22.54
C THR A 14 -2.15 18.14 -21.20
N LEU A 15 -3.06 19.11 -21.18
CA LEU A 15 -3.45 19.81 -19.96
C LEU A 15 -4.18 18.90 -18.97
N GLN A 16 -5.02 17.96 -19.44
CA GLN A 16 -5.64 16.95 -18.59
C GLN A 16 -4.61 15.98 -17.98
N MET A 17 -3.63 15.53 -18.77
CA MET A 17 -2.57 14.64 -18.28
C MET A 17 -1.69 15.32 -17.22
N ILE A 18 -1.36 16.60 -17.40
CA ILE A 18 -0.65 17.40 -16.40
C ILE A 18 -1.48 17.50 -15.11
N SER A 19 -2.78 17.77 -15.21
CA SER A 19 -3.66 17.85 -14.03
C SER A 19 -3.78 16.52 -13.28
N ILE A 20 -3.84 15.38 -13.97
CA ILE A 20 -3.89 14.04 -13.34
C ILE A 20 -2.55 13.73 -12.65
N ARG A 21 -1.43 14.08 -13.29
CA ARG A 21 -0.08 13.92 -12.73
C ARG A 21 0.07 14.70 -11.42
N ASP A 22 -0.32 15.97 -11.42
CA ASP A 22 -0.21 16.83 -10.24
C ASP A 22 -1.04 16.27 -9.07
N GLN A 23 -2.26 15.78 -9.35
CA GLN A 23 -3.10 15.13 -8.35
C GLN A 23 -2.44 13.87 -7.78
N LEU A 24 -1.83 13.03 -8.62
CA LEU A 24 -1.17 11.81 -8.17
C LEU A 24 0.11 12.07 -7.40
N GLN A 25 0.87 13.10 -7.76
CA GLN A 25 2.01 13.54 -6.96
C GLN A 25 1.56 14.02 -5.58
N GLN A 26 0.47 14.79 -5.50
CA GLN A 26 -0.07 15.25 -4.23
C GLN A 26 -0.56 14.09 -3.34
N VAL A 27 -1.28 13.12 -3.93
CA VAL A 27 -1.71 11.89 -3.23
C VAL A 27 -0.50 11.06 -2.79
N SER A 28 0.52 10.95 -3.64
CA SER A 28 1.75 10.22 -3.31
C SER A 28 2.51 10.84 -2.13
N ILE A 29 2.56 12.17 -2.04
CA ILE A 29 3.20 12.86 -0.90
C ILE A 29 2.41 12.58 0.38
N ALA A 30 1.08 12.67 0.34
CA ALA A 30 0.25 12.35 1.51
C ALA A 30 0.42 10.89 1.95
N PHE A 31 0.58 9.95 1.01
CA PHE A 31 0.81 8.54 1.31
C PHE A 31 2.19 8.28 1.93
N LEU A 32 3.21 9.08 1.56
CA LEU A 32 4.57 8.91 2.08
C LEU A 32 4.64 9.08 3.60
N ASP A 33 3.92 10.05 4.17
CA ASP A 33 3.90 10.25 5.63
C ASP A 33 3.30 9.04 6.35
N SER A 34 2.19 8.50 5.83
CA SER A 34 1.57 7.29 6.36
C SER A 34 2.49 6.06 6.25
N GLU A 35 3.17 5.91 5.11
CA GLU A 35 4.15 4.84 4.87
C GLU A 35 5.32 4.91 5.87
N LEU A 36 5.88 6.09 6.10
CA LEU A 36 6.96 6.30 7.07
C LEU A 36 6.51 6.01 8.50
N ASN A 37 5.29 6.42 8.87
CA ASN A 37 4.72 6.13 10.18
C ASN A 37 4.55 4.61 10.37
N LEU A 38 4.07 3.88 9.36
CA LEU A 38 3.96 2.42 9.42
C LEU A 38 5.33 1.75 9.56
N GLN A 39 6.34 2.19 8.81
CA GLN A 39 7.70 1.65 8.93
C GLN A 39 8.29 1.90 10.33
N ARG A 40 8.11 3.10 10.90
CA ARG A 40 8.54 3.40 12.27
C ARG A 40 7.88 2.47 13.27
N SER A 41 6.55 2.31 13.21
CA SER A 41 5.84 1.42 14.11
C SER A 41 6.29 -0.05 13.97
N LEU A 42 6.61 -0.50 12.75
CA LEU A 42 7.15 -1.84 12.55
C LEU A 42 8.54 -2.03 13.16
N LEU A 43 9.41 -1.02 13.10
CA LEU A 43 10.71 -1.05 13.75
C LEU A 43 10.58 -1.11 15.27
N GLU A 44 9.73 -0.25 15.85
CA GLU A 44 9.45 -0.25 17.29
C GLU A 44 8.91 -1.61 17.77
N LEU A 45 8.00 -2.23 17.02
CA LEU A 45 7.47 -3.55 17.35
C LEU A 45 8.52 -4.66 17.24
N GLN A 46 9.45 -4.56 16.28
CA GLN A 46 10.56 -5.51 16.17
C GLN A 46 11.54 -5.38 17.35
N ASP A 47 11.84 -4.16 17.77
CA ASP A 47 12.67 -3.88 18.95
C ASP A 47 12.02 -4.40 20.23
N LEU A 48 10.71 -4.19 20.39
CA LEU A 48 9.95 -4.75 21.51
C LEU A 48 9.96 -6.28 21.48
N LEU A 49 9.76 -6.89 20.31
CA LEU A 49 9.80 -8.35 20.15
C LEU A 49 11.16 -8.93 20.57
N ALA A 50 12.26 -8.26 20.22
CA ALA A 50 13.61 -8.66 20.59
C ALA A 50 13.85 -8.60 22.11
N GLN A 51 13.11 -7.76 22.84
CA GLN A 51 13.21 -7.62 24.30
C GLN A 51 12.34 -8.63 25.07
N THR A 52 11.33 -9.24 24.42
CA THR A 52 10.42 -10.19 25.07
C THR A 52 11.06 -11.36 25.82
N PRO A 53 12.24 -11.91 25.43
CA PRO A 53 12.87 -13.00 26.18
C PRO A 53 13.32 -12.59 27.59
N ASN A 54 13.53 -11.30 27.83
CA ASN A 54 13.99 -10.77 29.11
C ASN A 54 12.84 -10.55 30.11
N GLU A 55 11.59 -10.70 29.69
CA GLU A 55 10.43 -10.44 30.53
C GLU A 55 10.07 -11.66 31.40
N PRO A 56 9.91 -11.50 32.74
CA PRO A 56 9.42 -12.58 33.59
C PRO A 56 7.92 -12.81 33.34
N ARG A 57 7.55 -13.99 32.81
CA ARG A 57 6.17 -14.31 32.41
C ARG A 57 5.58 -15.48 33.21
N LEU A 58 4.33 -15.30 33.66
CA LEU A 58 3.56 -16.34 34.39
C LEU A 58 2.87 -17.37 33.46
N LYS A 59 2.72 -17.07 32.16
CA LYS A 59 2.00 -17.89 31.16
C LYS A 59 2.90 -18.73 30.24
N GLY A 60 4.19 -18.88 30.58
CA GLY A 60 5.19 -19.59 29.76
C GLY A 60 5.95 -18.67 28.80
N ALA A 61 6.72 -19.26 27.89
CA ALA A 61 7.56 -18.53 26.93
C ALA A 61 6.72 -17.67 25.96
N PHE A 62 7.26 -16.51 25.55
CA PHE A 62 6.60 -15.66 24.55
C PHE A 62 6.70 -16.33 23.17
N PRO A 63 5.63 -16.36 22.36
CA PRO A 63 5.67 -16.99 21.05
C PRO A 63 6.37 -16.09 20.02
N VAL A 64 7.70 -15.95 20.16
CA VAL A 64 8.52 -15.01 19.38
C VAL A 64 8.38 -15.26 17.88
N GLU A 65 8.51 -16.51 17.43
CA GLU A 65 8.48 -16.85 16.01
C GLU A 65 7.13 -16.51 15.35
N THR A 66 6.02 -16.70 16.06
CA THR A 66 4.70 -16.34 15.53
C THR A 66 4.59 -14.85 15.26
N TYR A 67 4.98 -14.01 16.23
CA TYR A 67 4.95 -12.56 16.06
C TYR A 67 5.98 -12.08 15.03
N LYS A 68 7.16 -12.71 14.96
CA LYS A 68 8.17 -12.42 13.95
C LYS A 68 7.64 -12.65 12.52
N GLN A 69 6.91 -13.74 12.28
CA GLN A 69 6.29 -14.01 10.98
C GLN A 69 5.22 -12.97 10.62
N ILE A 70 4.41 -12.55 11.59
CA ILE A 70 3.40 -11.49 11.39
C ILE A 70 4.09 -10.17 11.02
N LEU A 71 5.08 -9.74 11.81
CA LEU A 71 5.81 -8.50 11.55
C LEU A 71 6.54 -8.53 10.19
N SER A 72 7.17 -9.66 9.85
CA SER A 72 7.82 -9.83 8.54
C SER A 72 6.83 -9.74 7.38
N SER A 73 5.61 -10.28 7.57
CA SER A 73 4.55 -10.19 6.57
C SER A 73 4.07 -8.75 6.40
N CYS A 74 3.89 -8.01 7.50
CA CYS A 74 3.55 -6.59 7.46
C CYS A 74 4.64 -5.76 6.78
N GLN A 75 5.92 -6.02 7.07
CA GLN A 75 7.05 -5.35 6.42
C GLN A 75 7.02 -5.58 4.90
N ASN A 76 6.88 -6.82 4.46
CA ASN A 76 6.80 -7.16 3.03
C ASN A 76 5.60 -6.49 2.33
N ILE A 77 4.47 -6.30 3.02
CA ILE A 77 3.33 -5.55 2.48
C ILE A 77 3.69 -4.07 2.32
N THR A 78 4.29 -3.45 3.34
CA THR A 78 4.73 -2.05 3.30
C THR A 78 5.77 -1.83 2.19
N ASP A 79 6.73 -2.73 2.03
CA ASP A 79 7.76 -2.66 0.98
C ASP A 79 7.15 -2.71 -0.44
N LYS A 80 6.07 -3.49 -0.61
CA LYS A 80 5.33 -3.54 -1.88
C LYS A 80 4.60 -2.23 -2.17
N PHE A 81 4.04 -1.57 -1.15
CA PHE A 81 3.43 -0.25 -1.34
C PHE A 81 4.47 0.80 -1.75
N ALA A 82 5.64 0.80 -1.11
CA ALA A 82 6.74 1.70 -1.46
C ALA A 82 7.25 1.46 -2.90
N SER A 83 7.37 0.19 -3.27
CA SER A 83 7.76 -0.22 -4.63
C SER A 83 6.73 0.24 -5.66
N LEU A 84 5.45 0.02 -5.38
CA LEU A 84 4.34 0.42 -6.26
C LEU A 84 4.30 1.93 -6.46
N ARG A 85 4.45 2.71 -5.38
CA ARG A 85 4.48 4.18 -5.45
C ARG A 85 5.60 4.68 -6.36
N THR A 86 6.80 4.10 -6.24
CA THR A 86 7.95 4.44 -7.09
C THR A 86 7.68 4.17 -8.58
N VAL A 87 6.90 3.14 -8.91
CA VAL A 87 6.56 2.79 -10.29
C VAL A 87 5.47 3.70 -10.85
N ILE A 88 4.41 3.96 -10.08
CA ILE A 88 3.26 4.76 -10.53
C ILE A 88 3.66 6.19 -10.88
N LEU A 89 4.71 6.73 -10.28
CA LEU A 89 5.17 8.10 -10.55
C LEU A 89 6.01 8.26 -11.83
N LYS A 90 6.32 7.17 -12.55
CA LYS A 90 7.11 7.23 -13.79
C LYS A 90 6.26 7.64 -14.98
N ASP A 91 6.80 8.49 -15.86
CA ASP A 91 6.07 8.99 -17.04
C ASP A 91 5.57 7.86 -17.96
N ALA A 92 6.40 6.83 -18.20
CA ALA A 92 6.03 5.67 -19.00
C ALA A 92 4.81 4.89 -18.46
N TRP A 93 4.55 4.93 -17.15
CA TRP A 93 3.35 4.31 -16.57
C TRP A 93 2.07 5.02 -17.02
N PHE A 94 2.12 6.35 -17.15
CA PHE A 94 0.98 7.17 -17.55
C PHE A 94 0.68 7.07 -19.04
N GLU A 95 1.73 7.08 -19.85
CA GLU A 95 1.58 7.11 -21.31
C GLU A 95 1.13 5.75 -21.88
N GLU A 96 1.61 4.65 -21.30
CA GLU A 96 1.41 3.32 -21.90
C GLU A 96 0.55 2.39 -21.02
N VAL A 97 0.70 2.43 -19.70
CA VAL A 97 0.12 1.40 -18.82
C VAL A 97 -1.28 1.76 -18.33
N GLN A 98 -1.55 3.04 -18.08
CA GLN A 98 -2.84 3.45 -17.52
C GLN A 98 -4.02 3.14 -18.45
N HIS A 99 -3.91 3.50 -19.73
CA HIS A 99 -4.99 3.33 -20.69
C HIS A 99 -5.10 1.87 -21.17
N ASP A 100 -3.98 1.23 -21.49
CA ASP A 100 -4.02 -0.07 -22.17
C ASP A 100 -4.12 -1.24 -21.18
N PHE A 101 -3.80 -1.04 -19.91
CA PHE A 101 -3.82 -2.10 -18.90
C PHE A 101 -4.71 -1.80 -17.69
N ILE A 102 -4.64 -0.60 -17.09
CA ILE A 102 -5.35 -0.32 -15.83
C ILE A 102 -6.84 -0.05 -16.03
N MET A 103 -7.22 0.71 -17.07
CA MET A 103 -8.61 1.04 -17.36
C MET A 103 -9.47 -0.19 -17.74
N PRO A 104 -9.00 -1.12 -18.61
CA PRO A 104 -9.76 -2.29 -19.00
C PRO A 104 -10.11 -3.22 -17.83
N VAL A 105 -9.23 -3.33 -16.82
CA VAL A 105 -9.40 -4.22 -15.65
C VAL A 105 -9.86 -3.47 -14.38
N SER A 106 -10.45 -2.29 -14.57
CA SER A 106 -10.78 -1.39 -13.45
C SER A 106 -11.84 -1.97 -12.51
N GLN A 107 -12.73 -2.84 -13.00
CA GLN A 107 -13.77 -3.47 -12.19
C GLN A 107 -13.19 -4.56 -11.29
N GLU A 108 -12.41 -5.47 -11.88
CA GLU A 108 -11.72 -6.57 -11.19
C GLU A 108 -10.77 -6.01 -10.13
N ARG A 109 -10.06 -4.91 -10.46
CA ARG A 109 -9.21 -4.22 -9.48
C ARG A 109 -9.99 -3.67 -8.29
N LYS A 110 -11.19 -3.11 -8.50
CA LYS A 110 -12.03 -2.61 -7.40
C LYS A 110 -12.48 -3.75 -6.50
N GLU A 111 -12.88 -4.88 -7.08
CA GLU A 111 -13.28 -6.07 -6.33
C GLU A 111 -12.12 -6.65 -5.52
N MET A 112 -10.94 -6.78 -6.15
CA MET A 112 -9.72 -7.21 -5.48
C MET A 112 -9.35 -6.29 -4.31
N VAL A 113 -9.37 -4.97 -4.51
CA VAL A 113 -9.08 -3.99 -3.44
C VAL A 113 -10.11 -4.09 -2.32
N GLY A 114 -11.40 -4.22 -2.65
CA GLY A 114 -12.46 -4.41 -1.66
C GLY A 114 -12.24 -5.65 -0.79
N ASN A 115 -11.83 -6.76 -1.42
CA ASN A 115 -11.48 -7.98 -0.70
C ASN A 115 -10.28 -7.78 0.22
N ILE A 116 -9.19 -7.17 -0.26
CA ILE A 116 -8.01 -6.87 0.57
C ILE A 116 -8.39 -6.03 1.81
N LEU A 117 -9.18 -4.98 1.62
CA LEU A 117 -9.65 -4.12 2.71
C LEU A 117 -10.51 -4.88 3.72
N LEU A 118 -11.41 -5.74 3.24
CA LEU A 118 -12.25 -6.58 4.09
C LEU A 118 -11.41 -7.54 4.93
N TYR A 119 -10.38 -8.15 4.34
CA TYR A 119 -9.44 -9.00 5.07
C TYR A 119 -8.71 -8.24 6.18
N PHE A 120 -8.15 -7.07 5.89
CA PHE A 120 -7.49 -6.25 6.91
C PHE A 120 -8.46 -5.84 8.02
N TYR A 121 -9.70 -5.48 7.67
CA TYR A 121 -10.71 -5.11 8.65
C TYR A 121 -11.07 -6.27 9.59
N ILE A 122 -11.26 -7.49 9.06
CA ILE A 122 -11.56 -8.68 9.85
C ILE A 122 -10.39 -9.04 10.76
N LEU A 123 -9.16 -9.05 10.23
CA LEU A 123 -7.95 -9.34 11.00
C LEU A 123 -7.78 -8.34 12.16
N ALA A 124 -7.88 -7.04 11.86
CA ALA A 124 -7.76 -5.98 12.86
C ALA A 124 -8.86 -6.09 13.93
N SER A 125 -10.09 -6.39 13.53
CA SER A 125 -11.22 -6.55 14.45
C SER A 125 -11.01 -7.75 15.38
N ALA A 126 -10.61 -8.90 14.84
CA ALA A 126 -10.35 -10.10 15.63
C ALA A 126 -9.19 -9.89 16.64
N MET A 127 -8.11 -9.23 16.21
CA MET A 127 -7.00 -8.88 17.10
C MET A 127 -7.42 -7.92 18.21
N ARG A 128 -8.22 -6.89 17.90
CA ARG A 128 -8.72 -5.93 18.88
C ARG A 128 -9.67 -6.55 19.90
N LEU A 129 -10.58 -7.40 19.44
CA LEU A 129 -11.56 -8.09 20.30
C LEU A 129 -10.98 -9.31 21.01
N LYS A 130 -9.75 -9.74 20.66
CA LYS A 130 -9.14 -10.99 21.12
C LYS A 130 -10.02 -12.21 20.86
N THR A 131 -10.79 -12.18 19.79
CA THR A 131 -11.67 -13.26 19.35
C THR A 131 -10.97 -14.11 18.29
N PRO A 132 -11.32 -15.39 18.16
CA PRO A 132 -10.84 -16.20 17.04
C PRO A 132 -11.29 -15.58 15.72
N LEU A 133 -10.55 -15.88 14.65
CA LEU A 133 -10.97 -15.50 13.30
C LEU A 133 -12.28 -16.19 12.93
N PRO A 134 -13.13 -15.55 12.11
CA PRO A 134 -14.33 -16.20 11.61
C PRO A 134 -13.97 -17.47 10.82
N PRO A 135 -14.81 -18.51 10.87
CA PRO A 135 -14.53 -19.81 10.25
C PRO A 135 -14.45 -19.76 8.72
N TYR A 136 -15.02 -18.71 8.11
CA TYR A 136 -14.97 -18.47 6.67
C TYR A 136 -14.53 -17.05 6.39
N LEU A 137 -13.48 -16.92 5.57
CA LEU A 137 -13.07 -15.66 4.96
C LEU A 137 -13.48 -15.67 3.49
N PRO A 138 -13.80 -14.50 2.90
CA PRO A 138 -14.10 -14.40 1.46
C PRO A 138 -12.94 -14.99 0.67
N PRO A 139 -13.12 -15.87 -0.34
CA PRO A 139 -12.01 -16.57 -0.96
C PRO A 139 -11.08 -15.61 -1.74
N ALA A 140 -9.95 -15.20 -1.14
CA ALA A 140 -8.98 -14.30 -1.78
C ALA A 140 -8.43 -14.80 -3.12
N ARG A 141 -8.42 -16.12 -3.36
CA ARG A 141 -7.89 -16.74 -4.59
C ARG A 141 -8.91 -16.82 -5.73
N LYS A 142 -10.19 -16.54 -5.46
CA LYS A 142 -11.27 -16.56 -6.46
C LYS A 142 -11.73 -15.15 -6.86
N ALA A 143 -11.08 -14.13 -6.30
CA ALA A 143 -11.24 -12.73 -6.66
C ALA A 143 -10.27 -12.34 -7.78
#